data_AF-A0A702GJ03-F1
#
_entry.id   AF-A0A702GJ03-F1
#
_cell.length_a   1.000
_cell.length_b   1.000
_cell.length_c   1.000
_cell.angle_alpha   90.00
_cell.angle_beta   90.00
_cell.angle_gamma   90.00
#
_symmetry.space_group_name_H-M   'P 1'
#
loop_
_entity.id
_entity.type
_entity.pdbx_description
1 polymer ?
#
loop_
_entity_poly.entity_id
_entity_poly.type
_entity_poly.pdbx_seq_one_letter_code
_entity_poly.pdbx_strand_id
1 'polypeptide(L)'
;MLLIRCGIIRRLEIHNKLNLVICKDKKVIKSPLDLKNLNITDLIIHRVYLPGQQAHFDVEHSNNIIPLSGKAKQTLEQRLTKVLSKGSKCIEMDIVEDDPLEKIHTLHDAGEELFVSKTKDIANKLGKAQTSKKHPEGVLVIVRCSYGITKKIRAVAIIKAELHEGFTSTVKDNVATIGYLTNLFLTPEQKLYKVAFFSEKTRMSTLNKNAYEVFLFDNNLTSKDDSGAAAYFYKAFLGLSISADSSRLTRSFYEITEDYINATSSSLEERIDLSSALRIYIKAGQSEIIGTNDFAENYMSVEKRDDYIMFCEEKDPVISSFKKDDTLIKNRIKNSTFKFSNEVKIIYPSIDGNTPCEIIERDDKYTTVKINGYLIGN
;
A
#
# COMPACT_ATOMS: atom_id res chain seq x y z
N MET A 1 -25.66 -61.11 -28.79
CA MET A 1 -26.89 -61.57 -29.46
C MET A 1 -27.78 -60.33 -29.62
N LEU A 2 -27.98 -59.88 -30.86
CA LEU A 2 -29.12 -59.09 -31.41
C LEU A 2 -29.57 -57.81 -30.62
N LEU A 3 -29.81 -56.62 -31.18
CA LEU A 3 -30.21 -56.18 -32.53
C LEU A 3 -30.35 -54.62 -32.54
N ILE A 4 -30.18 -54.02 -33.74
CA ILE A 4 -30.93 -52.85 -34.31
C ILE A 4 -30.64 -51.46 -33.68
N ARG A 5 -29.98 -50.46 -34.31
CA ARG A 5 -30.02 -49.82 -35.66
C ARG A 5 -31.36 -49.19 -36.06
N CYS A 6 -31.49 -47.87 -35.90
CA CYS A 6 -32.12 -46.90 -36.83
C CYS A 6 -32.09 -45.54 -36.10
N GLY A 7 -31.72 -44.39 -36.66
CA GLY A 7 -31.73 -43.90 -38.02
C GLY A 7 -32.15 -42.43 -37.88
N ILE A 8 -31.31 -41.48 -38.32
CA ILE A 8 -31.60 -40.62 -39.48
C ILE A 8 -32.01 -39.17 -39.10
N ILE A 9 -31.04 -38.27 -39.34
CA ILE A 9 -31.15 -36.97 -40.05
C ILE A 9 -31.50 -35.67 -39.27
N ARG A 10 -30.45 -34.82 -39.21
CA ARG A 10 -30.36 -33.37 -39.53
C ARG A 10 -31.42 -32.42 -38.94
N ARG A 11 -30.96 -31.45 -38.14
CA ARG A 11 -30.56 -30.07 -38.55
C ARG A 11 -30.52 -29.20 -37.30
N LEU A 12 -29.35 -28.69 -36.93
CA LEU A 12 -29.10 -27.31 -36.47
C LEU A 12 -27.62 -27.23 -36.08
N GLU A 13 -26.78 -27.07 -37.11
CA GLU A 13 -25.62 -26.19 -36.98
C GLU A 13 -26.10 -24.79 -36.61
N ILE A 14 -25.18 -24.00 -36.04
CA ILE A 14 -25.20 -22.55 -35.78
C ILE A 14 -25.26 -22.22 -34.28
N HIS A 15 -24.06 -21.96 -33.73
CA HIS A 15 -23.69 -21.30 -32.45
C HIS A 15 -22.91 -22.16 -31.44
N ASN A 16 -21.66 -22.52 -31.79
CA ASN A 16 -20.56 -22.49 -30.81
C ASN A 16 -19.18 -22.45 -31.48
N LYS A 17 -19.04 -21.55 -32.45
CA LYS A 17 -17.75 -21.00 -32.88
C LYS A 17 -17.74 -19.52 -32.55
N LEU A 18 -17.50 -19.18 -31.29
CA LEU A 18 -16.93 -17.89 -30.89
C LEU A 18 -16.39 -18.03 -29.46
N ASN A 19 -15.16 -17.53 -29.25
CA ASN A 19 -14.46 -17.37 -27.97
C ASN A 19 -13.65 -18.57 -27.47
N LEU A 20 -12.88 -19.17 -28.38
CA LEU A 20 -11.53 -19.65 -28.06
C LEU A 20 -10.55 -18.60 -28.62
N VAL A 21 -10.29 -17.52 -27.88
CA VAL A 21 -9.12 -16.62 -28.05
C VAL A 21 -9.11 -15.61 -26.88
N ILE A 22 -7.91 -15.38 -26.36
CA ILE A 22 -7.46 -14.46 -25.29
C ILE A 22 -7.63 -14.93 -23.83
N CYS A 23 -6.56 -15.56 -23.31
CA CYS A 23 -5.90 -15.18 -22.05
C CYS A 23 -4.54 -15.92 -21.99
N LYS A 24 -3.61 -15.52 -22.88
CA LYS A 24 -2.18 -15.66 -22.60
C LYS A 24 -1.79 -14.44 -21.75
N ASP A 25 -0.92 -14.67 -20.77
CA ASP A 25 -0.47 -13.74 -19.72
C ASP A 25 -1.40 -13.59 -18.50
N LYS A 26 -1.61 -14.69 -17.77
CA LYS A 26 -1.85 -14.57 -16.32
C LYS A 26 -0.52 -14.14 -15.67
N LYS A 27 -0.29 -12.83 -15.55
CA LYS A 27 0.62 -12.30 -14.52
C LYS A 27 0.14 -12.92 -13.21
N VAL A 28 1.00 -13.69 -12.53
CA VAL A 28 0.74 -14.16 -11.18
C VAL A 28 0.55 -12.91 -10.33
N ILE A 29 -0.68 -12.61 -9.95
CA ILE A 29 -1.04 -11.41 -9.20
C ILE A 29 -0.53 -11.63 -7.78
N LYS A 30 0.53 -10.91 -7.41
CA LYS A 30 1.25 -11.12 -6.15
C LYS A 30 0.56 -10.37 -5.02
N SER A 31 0.08 -11.14 -4.06
CA SER A 31 -0.36 -10.72 -2.73
C SER A 31 0.58 -9.70 -2.06
N PRO A 32 0.09 -8.84 -1.14
CA PRO A 32 0.99 -8.15 -0.22
C PRO A 32 1.73 -9.19 0.62
N LEU A 33 2.94 -8.81 1.00
CA LEU A 33 3.98 -9.71 1.41
C LEU A 33 3.62 -10.52 2.67
N ASP A 34 3.61 -11.85 2.55
CA ASP A 34 3.46 -12.77 3.69
C ASP A 34 4.84 -13.06 4.31
N LEU A 35 5.22 -12.29 5.32
CA LEU A 35 6.52 -12.37 6.01
C LEU A 35 6.57 -13.44 7.11
N LYS A 36 5.99 -14.63 6.86
CA LYS A 36 6.12 -15.78 7.75
C LYS A 36 7.59 -16.13 8.01
N ASN A 37 7.93 -16.42 9.27
CA ASN A 37 9.29 -16.75 9.69
C ASN A 37 10.35 -15.73 9.25
N LEU A 38 10.02 -14.43 9.29
CA LEU A 38 11.01 -13.37 9.13
C LEU A 38 12.13 -13.57 10.16
N ASN A 39 13.37 -13.64 9.67
CA ASN A 39 14.55 -13.84 10.47
C ASN A 39 15.62 -12.83 10.07
N ILE A 40 15.98 -11.96 11.02
CA ILE A 40 17.05 -10.98 10.87
C ILE A 40 18.41 -11.65 11.12
N THR A 41 19.35 -11.51 10.19
CA THR A 41 20.72 -12.04 10.33
C THR A 41 21.71 -10.95 10.69
N ASP A 42 21.60 -9.78 10.07
CA ASP A 42 22.53 -8.68 10.26
C ASP A 42 21.77 -7.36 10.34
N LEU A 43 22.23 -6.48 11.22
CA LEU A 43 21.68 -5.16 11.41
C LEU A 43 22.80 -4.15 11.61
N ILE A 44 22.76 -3.04 10.89
CA ILE A 44 23.66 -1.91 11.10
C ILE A 44 22.87 -0.61 11.11
N ILE A 45 23.33 0.36 11.90
CA ILE A 45 22.68 1.66 12.10
C ILE A 45 23.67 2.76 11.80
N HIS A 46 23.33 3.65 10.87
CA HIS A 46 24.06 4.90 10.62
C HIS A 46 23.24 6.08 11.16
N ARG A 47 23.89 7.14 11.63
CA ARG A 47 23.21 8.37 12.07
C ARG A 47 23.17 9.34 10.89
N VAL A 48 22.02 9.99 10.66
CA VAL A 48 21.82 10.93 9.56
C VAL A 48 21.36 12.26 10.15
N TYR A 49 22.12 13.31 9.88
CA TYR A 49 21.90 14.65 10.42
C TYR A 49 21.09 15.53 9.46
N LEU A 50 20.60 16.67 9.97
CA LEU A 50 20.03 17.70 9.11
C LEU A 50 21.14 18.35 8.27
N PRO A 51 20.86 18.70 7.00
CA PRO A 51 21.84 19.38 6.15
C PRO A 51 22.38 20.65 6.80
N GLY A 52 23.71 20.72 6.92
CA GLY A 52 24.43 21.87 7.46
C GLY A 52 24.35 22.07 8.98
N GLN A 53 23.86 21.09 9.76
CA GLN A 53 23.97 21.13 11.23
C GLN A 53 25.36 20.76 11.75
N GLN A 54 26.08 19.91 11.03
CA GLN A 54 27.43 19.44 11.38
C GLN A 54 28.46 20.11 10.48
N ALA A 55 29.62 20.44 11.04
CA ALA A 55 30.67 21.17 10.31
C ALA A 55 31.22 20.38 9.10
N HIS A 56 31.19 19.05 9.14
CA HIS A 56 31.87 18.21 8.15
C HIS A 56 31.08 17.02 7.59
N PHE A 57 29.96 16.58 8.20
CA PHE A 57 29.29 15.34 7.75
C PHE A 57 27.76 15.36 7.91
N ASP A 58 27.04 15.05 6.84
CA ASP A 58 25.59 14.82 6.88
C ASP A 58 25.23 13.42 7.44
N VAL A 59 26.22 12.53 7.58
CA VAL A 59 26.06 11.15 8.02
C VAL A 59 27.22 10.75 8.91
N GLU A 60 26.92 10.12 10.05
CA GLU A 60 27.91 9.45 10.90
C GLU A 60 27.76 7.93 10.73
N HIS A 61 28.87 7.28 10.37
CA HIS A 61 28.88 5.88 10.01
C HIS A 61 29.14 4.96 11.20
N SER A 62 28.33 3.90 11.35
CA SER A 62 28.76 2.74 12.14
C SER A 62 29.84 1.93 11.42
N ASN A 63 30.68 1.27 12.23
CA ASN A 63 31.77 0.41 11.78
C ASN A 63 31.53 -1.08 12.12
N ASN A 64 30.40 -1.42 12.73
CA ASN A 64 30.14 -2.78 13.20
C ASN A 64 28.67 -3.17 13.01
N ILE A 65 28.46 -4.46 12.77
CA ILE A 65 27.14 -5.09 12.83
C ILE A 65 26.72 -5.16 14.30
N ILE A 66 25.44 -4.88 14.55
CA ILE A 66 24.84 -4.91 15.88
C ILE A 66 24.32 -6.33 16.14
N PRO A 67 24.82 -7.02 17.18
CA PRO A 67 24.29 -8.33 17.55
C PRO A 67 22.86 -8.17 18.09
N LEU A 68 21.89 -8.65 17.34
CA LEU A 68 20.48 -8.59 17.72
C LEU A 68 19.96 -9.99 18.08
N SER A 69 19.58 -10.19 19.35
CA SER A 69 19.12 -11.48 19.86
C SER A 69 17.92 -11.34 20.80
N GLY A 70 17.29 -12.47 21.12
CA GLY A 70 16.19 -12.56 22.08
C GLY A 70 15.03 -11.61 21.77
N LYS A 71 14.55 -10.92 22.81
CA LYS A 71 13.36 -10.04 22.75
C LYS A 71 13.54 -8.86 21.79
N ALA A 72 14.75 -8.30 21.69
CA ALA A 72 15.00 -7.16 20.81
C ALA A 72 14.82 -7.54 19.33
N LYS A 73 15.37 -8.71 18.94
CA LYS A 73 15.20 -9.28 17.60
C LYS A 73 13.74 -9.55 17.27
N GLN A 74 13.05 -10.27 18.15
CA GLN A 74 11.63 -10.60 17.99
C GLN A 74 10.76 -9.35 17.85
N THR A 75 11.05 -8.30 18.64
CA THR A 75 10.30 -7.05 18.59
C THR A 75 10.49 -6.34 17.24
N LEU A 76 11.71 -6.31 16.70
CA LEU A 76 11.98 -5.70 15.40
C LEU A 76 11.34 -6.50 14.26
N GLU A 77 11.42 -7.83 14.31
CA GLU A 77 10.77 -8.74 13.35
C GLU A 77 9.25 -8.51 13.34
N GLN A 78 8.60 -8.47 14.51
CA GLN A 78 7.17 -8.19 14.63
C GLN A 78 6.78 -6.82 14.06
N ARG A 79 7.59 -5.78 14.30
CA ARG A 79 7.34 -4.44 13.76
C ARG A 79 7.48 -4.41 12.24
N LEU A 80 8.52 -5.04 11.69
CA LEU A 80 8.70 -5.14 10.24
C LEU A 80 7.56 -5.93 9.59
N THR A 81 7.19 -7.08 10.17
CA THR A 81 6.05 -7.86 9.70
C THR A 81 4.77 -7.03 9.69
N LYS A 82 4.51 -6.24 10.74
CA LYS A 82 3.30 -5.41 10.83
C LYS A 82 3.21 -4.29 9.80
N VAL A 83 4.32 -3.63 9.47
CA VAL A 83 4.30 -2.49 8.52
C VAL A 83 4.39 -2.93 7.07
N LEU A 84 4.78 -4.18 6.83
CA LEU A 84 4.88 -4.79 5.50
C LEU A 84 3.76 -5.81 5.24
N SER A 85 2.92 -6.10 6.25
CA SER A 85 1.81 -7.05 6.11
C SER A 85 0.69 -6.48 5.26
N LYS A 86 -0.17 -7.38 4.79
CA LYS A 86 -1.46 -7.03 4.19
C LYS A 86 -2.26 -6.07 5.08
N GLY A 87 -2.99 -5.16 4.45
CA GLY A 87 -3.82 -4.17 5.14
C GLY A 87 -3.05 -3.01 5.79
N SER A 88 -1.71 -3.03 5.77
CA SER A 88 -0.90 -1.85 6.07
C SER A 88 -0.86 -0.90 4.88
N LYS A 89 -0.39 0.34 5.08
CA LYS A 89 -0.14 1.32 4.01
C LYS A 89 1.13 1.01 3.18
N CYS A 90 1.47 -0.26 3.06
CA CYS A 90 2.61 -0.73 2.28
C CYS A 90 2.19 -0.91 0.83
N ILE A 91 3.00 -0.44 -0.12
CA ILE A 91 2.73 -0.55 -1.56
C ILE A 91 3.90 -1.19 -2.30
N GLU A 92 3.60 -1.87 -3.41
CA GLU A 92 4.63 -2.35 -4.34
C GLU A 92 5.17 -1.20 -5.20
N MET A 93 6.48 -1.21 -5.46
CA MET A 93 7.20 -0.17 -6.16
C MET A 93 7.98 -0.73 -7.35
N ASP A 94 8.08 0.05 -8.41
CA ASP A 94 8.91 -0.27 -9.57
C ASP A 94 10.35 0.22 -9.36
N ILE A 95 11.33 -0.56 -9.79
CA ILE A 95 12.74 -0.17 -9.79
C ILE A 95 13.07 0.59 -11.08
N VAL A 96 13.42 1.87 -10.96
CA VAL A 96 13.77 2.73 -12.09
C VAL A 96 15.29 2.84 -12.26
N GLU A 97 16.03 3.01 -11.17
CA GLU A 97 17.50 3.13 -11.20
C GLU A 97 18.21 1.85 -10.76
N ASP A 98 19.34 1.56 -11.41
CA ASP A 98 20.14 0.35 -11.14
C ASP A 98 21.05 0.57 -9.92
N ASP A 99 21.61 1.77 -9.76
CA ASP A 99 22.65 2.07 -8.75
C ASP A 99 22.24 1.76 -7.28
N PRO A 100 21.03 2.13 -6.79
CA PRO A 100 20.56 1.69 -5.48
C PRO A 100 20.41 0.16 -5.38
N LEU A 101 19.86 -0.46 -6.43
CA LEU A 101 19.61 -1.89 -6.44
C LEU A 101 20.92 -2.69 -6.48
N GLU A 102 21.94 -2.25 -7.22
CA GLU A 102 23.28 -2.84 -7.22
C GLU A 102 23.85 -2.92 -5.81
N LYS A 103 23.77 -1.82 -5.04
CA LYS A 103 24.25 -1.78 -3.65
C LYS A 103 23.50 -2.81 -2.81
N ILE A 104 22.18 -2.89 -2.93
CA ILE A 104 21.34 -3.84 -2.19
C ILE A 104 21.65 -5.29 -2.59
N HIS A 105 21.81 -5.55 -3.89
CA HIS A 105 22.14 -6.88 -4.41
C HIS A 105 23.46 -7.40 -3.82
N THR A 106 24.49 -6.54 -3.74
CA THR A 106 25.78 -6.91 -3.14
C THR A 106 25.68 -7.28 -1.65
N LEU A 107 24.74 -6.71 -0.90
CA LEU A 107 24.58 -7.01 0.53
C LEU A 107 24.15 -8.45 0.81
N HIS A 108 23.44 -9.10 -0.11
CA HIS A 108 22.94 -10.46 0.13
C HIS A 108 24.05 -11.49 0.31
N ASP A 109 25.16 -11.34 -0.41
CA ASP A 109 26.28 -12.28 -0.40
C ASP A 109 27.54 -11.67 0.25
N ALA A 110 27.48 -10.42 0.73
CA ALA A 110 28.61 -9.76 1.37
C ALA A 110 29.04 -10.43 2.68
N GLY A 111 30.35 -10.64 2.86
CA GLY A 111 30.93 -10.86 4.19
C GLY A 111 30.83 -9.61 5.06
N GLU A 112 31.16 -9.72 6.34
CA GLU A 112 31.00 -8.64 7.34
C GLU A 112 31.68 -7.32 6.92
N GLU A 113 32.95 -7.36 6.56
CA GLU A 113 33.70 -6.15 6.15
C GLU A 113 33.06 -5.46 4.93
N LEU A 114 32.69 -6.24 3.92
CA LEU A 114 32.05 -5.73 2.71
C LEU A 114 30.65 -5.20 3.01
N PHE A 115 29.89 -5.87 3.89
CA PHE A 115 28.57 -5.43 4.32
C PHE A 115 28.65 -4.05 4.98
N VAL A 116 29.54 -3.89 5.97
CA VAL A 116 29.78 -2.60 6.65
C VAL A 116 30.23 -1.53 5.66
N SER A 117 31.15 -1.84 4.74
CA SER A 117 31.59 -0.87 3.74
C SER A 117 30.46 -0.43 2.83
N LYS A 118 29.62 -1.35 2.35
CA LYS A 118 28.53 -1.03 1.41
C LYS A 118 27.36 -0.31 2.08
N THR A 119 27.09 -0.57 3.35
CA THR A 119 26.04 0.16 4.08
C THR A 119 26.40 1.63 4.29
N LYS A 120 27.70 1.96 4.41
CA LYS A 120 28.18 3.35 4.43
C LYS A 120 27.88 4.08 3.11
N ASP A 121 28.07 3.42 1.97
CA ASP A 121 27.73 3.99 0.65
C ASP A 121 26.24 4.32 0.56
N ILE A 122 25.39 3.41 1.05
CA ILE A 122 23.93 3.61 1.11
C ILE A 122 23.59 4.79 2.02
N ALA A 123 24.21 4.88 3.21
CA ALA A 123 23.98 5.98 4.13
C ALA A 123 24.40 7.34 3.53
N ASN A 124 25.55 7.40 2.86
CA ASN A 124 26.00 8.60 2.14
C ASN A 124 25.02 9.01 1.03
N LYS A 125 24.44 8.04 0.31
CA LYS A 125 23.42 8.34 -0.72
C LYS A 125 22.17 8.95 -0.10
N LEU A 126 21.72 8.44 1.05
CA LEU A 126 20.61 9.05 1.79
C LEU A 126 20.92 10.48 2.22
N GLY A 127 22.11 10.73 2.77
CA GLY A 127 22.55 12.07 3.16
C GLY A 127 22.48 13.07 2.00
N LYS A 128 22.97 12.67 0.81
CA LYS A 128 22.90 13.49 -0.42
C LYS A 128 21.48 13.71 -0.94
N ALA A 129 20.60 12.72 -0.79
CA ALA A 129 19.21 12.81 -1.24
C ALA A 129 18.35 13.69 -0.31
N GLN A 130 18.69 13.75 0.99
CA GLN A 130 17.96 14.50 1.99
C GLN A 130 18.41 15.98 2.02
N THR A 131 18.02 16.75 1.00
CA THR A 131 18.47 18.15 0.86
C THR A 131 17.69 19.18 1.68
N SER A 132 16.50 18.81 2.19
CA SER A 132 15.60 19.72 2.90
C SER A 132 15.69 19.55 4.42
N LYS A 133 15.78 20.68 5.14
CA LYS A 133 15.70 20.73 6.61
C LYS A 133 14.33 20.34 7.18
N LYS A 134 13.31 20.16 6.33
CA LYS A 134 11.99 19.65 6.74
C LYS A 134 12.02 18.14 7.02
N HIS A 135 13.04 17.42 6.56
CA HIS A 135 13.20 16.00 6.83
C HIS A 135 13.93 15.81 8.15
N PRO A 136 13.31 15.17 9.15
CA PRO A 136 13.91 15.07 10.47
C PRO A 136 15.21 14.25 10.45
N GLU A 137 16.18 14.70 11.25
CA GLU A 137 17.35 13.90 11.57
C GLU A 137 16.94 12.57 12.20
N GLY A 138 17.85 11.60 12.17
CA GLY A 138 17.50 10.27 12.63
C GLY A 138 18.61 9.26 12.41
N VAL A 139 18.21 8.02 12.18
CA VAL A 139 19.08 6.90 11.90
C VAL A 139 18.63 6.18 10.64
N LEU A 140 19.57 5.60 9.91
CA LEU A 140 19.32 4.67 8.82
C LEU A 140 19.68 3.27 9.31
N VAL A 141 18.68 2.41 9.44
CA VAL A 141 18.85 1.01 9.81
C VAL A 141 18.82 0.17 8.54
N ILE A 142 19.86 -0.63 8.33
CA ILE A 142 19.96 -1.56 7.20
C ILE A 142 19.96 -2.98 7.78
N VAL A 143 19.01 -3.79 7.33
CA VAL A 143 18.75 -5.12 7.87
C VAL A 143 18.86 -6.15 6.77
N ARG A 144 19.79 -7.10 6.91
CA ARG A 144 19.79 -8.31 6.08
C ARG A 144 18.94 -9.37 6.76
N CYS A 145 18.01 -9.94 6.01
CA CYS A 145 17.04 -10.88 6.56
C CYS A 145 16.60 -11.92 5.53
N SER A 146 15.81 -12.88 6.01
CA SER A 146 15.14 -13.87 5.17
C SER A 146 13.76 -14.17 5.73
N TYR A 147 12.85 -14.65 4.88
CA TYR A 147 11.50 -15.06 5.30
C TYR A 147 11.04 -16.26 4.48
N GLY A 148 9.95 -16.89 4.89
CA GLY A 148 9.37 -18.07 4.26
C GLY A 148 9.63 -19.37 5.05
N ILE A 149 8.67 -20.30 4.95
CA ILE A 149 8.71 -21.59 5.65
C ILE A 149 9.46 -22.61 4.79
N THR A 150 8.93 -22.91 3.61
CA THR A 150 9.46 -23.97 2.72
C THR A 150 10.64 -23.49 1.88
N LYS A 151 10.55 -22.26 1.35
CA LYS A 151 11.62 -21.62 0.59
C LYS A 151 12.01 -20.34 1.32
N LYS A 152 13.25 -20.27 1.80
CA LYS A 152 13.79 -19.03 2.37
C LYS A 152 14.08 -18.04 1.24
N ILE A 153 13.37 -16.93 1.26
CA ILE A 153 13.57 -15.80 0.36
C ILE A 153 14.46 -14.78 1.07
N ARG A 154 15.53 -14.35 0.41
CA ARG A 154 16.47 -13.35 0.94
C ARG A 154 15.89 -11.95 0.77
N ALA A 155 16.14 -11.08 1.72
CA ALA A 155 15.69 -9.70 1.65
C ALA A 155 16.64 -8.74 2.38
N VAL A 156 16.55 -7.46 1.99
CA VAL A 156 17.16 -6.35 2.70
C VAL A 156 16.09 -5.32 3.01
N ALA A 157 15.97 -4.93 4.28
CA ALA A 157 15.13 -3.82 4.70
C ALA A 157 15.98 -2.58 4.96
N ILE A 158 15.55 -1.44 4.42
CA ILE A 158 16.12 -0.12 4.63
C ILE A 158 15.08 0.71 5.40
N ILE A 159 15.41 1.10 6.63
CA ILE A 159 14.49 1.79 7.53
C ILE A 159 15.10 3.13 7.90
N LYS A 160 14.40 4.23 7.64
CA LYS A 160 14.74 5.52 8.24
C LYS A 160 14.01 5.57 9.59
N ALA A 161 14.77 5.75 10.69
CA ALA A 161 14.51 5.92 12.14
C ALA A 161 14.52 7.37 12.73
N GLU A 162 13.50 7.94 13.39
CA GLU A 162 13.42 9.30 13.94
C GLU A 162 13.68 9.08 15.41
N LEU A 163 14.54 9.92 15.97
CA LEU A 163 14.94 9.78 17.35
C LEU A 163 13.98 10.57 18.24
N HIS A 164 13.57 9.94 19.33
CA HIS A 164 12.74 10.51 20.36
C HIS A 164 13.43 10.36 21.71
N GLU A 165 12.88 11.09 22.66
CA GLU A 165 13.26 11.02 24.05
C GLU A 165 12.12 10.39 24.84
N GLY A 166 12.44 9.75 25.95
CA GLY A 166 11.43 9.09 26.78
C GLY A 166 11.92 8.89 28.20
N PHE A 167 10.97 8.70 29.09
CA PHE A 167 11.26 8.40 30.49
C PHE A 167 11.13 6.89 30.74
N THR A 168 12.07 6.34 31.51
CA THR A 168 11.92 5.01 32.09
C THR A 168 11.61 5.14 33.57
N SER A 169 10.82 4.21 34.09
CA SER A 169 10.60 4.06 35.52
C SER A 169 11.05 2.68 35.93
N THR A 170 11.93 2.60 36.92
CA THR A 170 12.32 1.33 37.54
C THR A 170 11.98 1.40 39.01
N VAL A 171 11.26 0.38 39.50
CA VAL A 171 10.96 0.24 40.93
C VAL A 171 11.94 -0.77 41.51
N LYS A 172 12.76 -0.32 42.46
CA LYS A 172 13.64 -1.19 43.25
C LYS A 172 13.46 -0.83 44.72
N ASP A 173 13.28 -1.84 45.57
CA ASP A 173 13.12 -1.67 47.02
C ASP A 173 12.00 -0.67 47.41
N ASN A 174 10.85 -0.73 46.72
CA ASN A 174 9.71 0.21 46.86
C ASN A 174 10.03 1.69 46.57
N VAL A 175 11.19 1.99 45.98
CA VAL A 175 11.53 3.33 45.49
C VAL A 175 11.44 3.34 43.97
N ALA A 176 10.59 4.22 43.44
CA ALA A 176 10.53 4.49 42.01
C ALA A 176 11.66 5.45 41.62
N THR A 177 12.54 5.03 40.72
CA THR A 177 13.53 5.90 40.09
C THR A 177 13.13 6.18 38.65
N ILE A 178 13.28 7.44 38.24
CA ILE A 178 13.01 7.90 36.88
C ILE A 178 14.33 8.06 36.14
N GLY A 179 14.45 7.41 34.99
CA GLY A 179 15.53 7.62 34.03
C GLY A 179 15.05 8.41 32.82
N TYR A 180 15.95 9.13 32.18
CA TYR A 180 15.72 9.77 30.89
C TYR A 180 16.53 9.08 29.82
N LEU A 181 15.87 8.60 28.77
CA LEU A 181 16.49 7.99 27.61
C LEU A 181 16.39 8.96 26.43
N THR A 182 17.53 9.31 25.87
CA THR A 182 17.63 9.99 24.58
C THR A 182 17.84 8.98 23.46
N ASN A 183 17.60 9.38 22.22
CA ASN A 183 17.89 8.56 21.03
C ASN A 183 17.08 7.25 20.93
N LEU A 184 15.87 7.24 21.47
CA LEU A 184 14.92 6.15 21.26
C LEU A 184 14.41 6.18 19.83
N PHE A 185 14.40 5.04 19.16
CA PHE A 185 13.85 4.91 17.81
C PHE A 185 13.04 3.63 17.73
N LEU A 186 12.18 3.57 16.71
CA LEU A 186 11.31 2.42 16.44
C LEU A 186 10.33 2.15 17.60
N THR A 187 9.93 3.11 18.42
CA THR A 187 9.04 2.86 19.59
C THR A 187 7.64 2.35 19.17
N PRO A 188 6.82 1.73 20.05
CA PRO A 188 5.50 1.22 19.64
C PRO A 188 4.56 2.29 19.04
N GLU A 189 4.66 3.53 19.53
CA GLU A 189 3.90 4.67 19.00
C GLU A 189 4.40 5.09 17.61
N GLN A 190 5.70 4.95 17.37
CA GLN A 190 6.28 5.03 16.05
C GLN A 190 6.16 3.66 15.36
N LYS A 191 5.03 3.35 14.70
CA LYS A 191 4.89 2.09 13.91
C LYS A 191 5.77 2.07 12.63
N LEU A 192 7.04 2.41 12.78
CA LEU A 192 8.20 2.53 11.88
C LEU A 192 7.94 3.33 10.61
N TYR A 193 8.33 4.60 10.61
CA TYR A 193 8.31 5.40 9.41
C TYR A 193 9.36 4.92 8.38
N LYS A 194 9.18 5.36 7.14
CA LYS A 194 9.85 4.97 5.89
C LYS A 194 10.66 3.67 5.93
N VAL A 195 10.01 2.60 5.48
CA VAL A 195 10.61 1.29 5.25
C VAL A 195 10.57 0.98 3.76
N ALA A 196 11.72 0.63 3.19
CA ALA A 196 11.78 -0.03 1.89
C ALA A 196 12.31 -1.45 2.06
N PHE A 197 11.63 -2.43 1.47
CA PHE A 197 11.91 -3.85 1.61
C PHE A 197 12.17 -4.47 0.25
N PHE A 198 13.41 -4.88 0.01
CA PHE A 198 13.87 -5.46 -1.24
C PHE A 198 13.93 -6.98 -1.08
N SER A 199 13.03 -7.69 -1.74
CA SER A 199 12.90 -9.15 -1.68
C SER A 199 13.45 -9.79 -2.95
N GLU A 200 14.51 -10.59 -2.85
CA GLU A 200 15.10 -11.32 -3.97
C GLU A 200 14.35 -12.66 -4.19
N LYS A 201 13.35 -12.67 -5.06
CA LYS A 201 12.52 -13.86 -5.34
C LYS A 201 13.26 -14.96 -6.08
N THR A 202 14.17 -14.55 -6.96
CA THR A 202 14.96 -15.45 -7.79
C THR A 202 16.43 -15.08 -7.63
N ARG A 203 17.21 -15.97 -7.04
CA ARG A 203 18.65 -15.76 -6.94
C ARG A 203 19.27 -15.77 -8.33
N MET A 204 19.96 -14.70 -8.68
CA MET A 204 20.72 -14.57 -9.91
C MET A 204 22.16 -14.19 -9.58
N SER A 205 23.12 -14.70 -10.37
CA SER A 205 24.54 -14.37 -10.20
C SER A 205 24.87 -12.93 -10.62
N THR A 206 24.06 -12.36 -11.49
CA THR A 206 24.15 -10.98 -11.96
C THR A 206 22.88 -10.24 -11.58
N LEU A 207 23.00 -8.92 -11.42
CA LEU A 207 21.86 -8.09 -11.09
C LEU A 207 20.78 -8.20 -12.19
N ASN A 208 19.55 -8.43 -11.77
CA ASN A 208 18.36 -8.39 -12.62
C ASN A 208 17.19 -7.80 -11.83
N LYS A 209 16.62 -6.68 -12.29
CA LYS A 209 15.47 -6.04 -11.63
C LYS A 209 14.28 -6.98 -11.45
N ASN A 210 14.03 -7.86 -12.42
CA ASN A 210 12.91 -8.80 -12.39
C ASN A 210 13.09 -9.93 -11.35
N ALA A 211 14.29 -10.07 -10.78
CA ALA A 211 14.53 -10.96 -9.66
C ALA A 211 14.03 -10.38 -8.32
N TYR A 212 13.68 -9.09 -8.29
CA TYR A 212 13.31 -8.36 -7.09
C TYR A 212 11.84 -7.96 -7.08
N GLU A 213 11.27 -7.98 -5.88
CA GLU A 213 10.08 -7.20 -5.53
C GLU A 213 10.48 -6.17 -4.49
N VAL A 214 9.95 -4.95 -4.63
CA VAL A 214 10.24 -3.87 -3.70
C VAL A 214 8.95 -3.35 -3.12
N PHE A 215 8.91 -3.31 -1.79
CA PHE A 215 7.76 -2.81 -1.04
C PHE A 215 8.16 -1.56 -0.27
N LEU A 216 7.29 -0.56 -0.24
CA LEU A 216 7.49 0.69 0.47
C LEU A 216 6.34 0.92 1.46
N PHE A 217 6.69 1.11 2.72
CA PHE A 217 5.80 1.67 3.73
C PHE A 217 6.26 3.08 4.09
N ASP A 218 5.37 4.06 3.96
CA ASP A 218 5.64 5.44 4.36
C ASP A 218 4.39 6.05 5.01
N ASN A 219 4.48 6.32 6.30
CA ASN A 219 3.36 6.85 7.08
C ASN A 219 2.95 8.27 6.65
N ASN A 220 3.83 9.00 5.95
CA ASN A 220 3.60 10.39 5.54
C ASN A 220 3.20 10.53 4.07
N LEU A 221 2.94 9.44 3.35
CA LEU A 221 2.58 9.49 1.94
C LEU A 221 1.15 10.05 1.78
N THR A 222 1.03 11.34 1.44
CA THR A 222 -0.25 12.08 1.34
C THR A 222 -0.43 12.81 0.01
N SER A 223 -1.64 13.34 -0.25
CA SER A 223 -2.17 13.83 -1.53
C SER A 223 -1.49 15.03 -2.16
N LYS A 224 -0.47 15.59 -1.51
CA LYS A 224 0.27 16.77 -1.98
C LYS A 224 1.72 16.47 -2.34
N ASP A 225 2.17 15.22 -2.21
CA ASP A 225 3.59 14.87 -2.26
C ASP A 225 4.11 14.29 -3.59
N ASP A 226 3.43 14.57 -4.71
CA ASP A 226 3.98 14.26 -6.04
C ASP A 226 5.23 15.10 -6.39
N SER A 227 5.64 16.08 -5.55
CA SER A 227 6.73 17.00 -5.89
C SER A 227 7.75 17.34 -4.80
N GLY A 228 7.73 16.78 -3.59
CA GLY A 228 8.67 17.27 -2.55
C GLY A 228 9.11 16.30 -1.46
N ALA A 229 8.23 15.98 -0.50
CA ALA A 229 8.72 15.55 0.81
C ALA A 229 8.81 14.02 1.00
N ALA A 230 8.04 13.23 0.28
CA ALA A 230 8.14 11.75 0.30
C ALA A 230 9.04 11.20 -0.82
N ALA A 231 9.13 11.92 -1.94
CA ALA A 231 9.89 11.50 -3.12
C ALA A 231 11.40 11.35 -2.85
N TYR A 232 11.99 12.12 -1.93
CA TYR A 232 13.43 12.00 -1.69
C TYR A 232 13.82 10.58 -1.26
N PHE A 233 13.00 9.91 -0.44
CA PHE A 233 13.32 8.59 0.10
C PHE A 233 13.18 7.49 -0.96
N TYR A 234 12.01 7.37 -1.60
CA TYR A 234 11.82 6.28 -2.56
C TYR A 234 12.43 6.60 -3.94
N LYS A 235 12.38 7.85 -4.41
CA LYS A 235 12.85 8.24 -5.75
C LYS A 235 14.33 8.64 -5.74
N ALA A 236 14.69 9.72 -5.05
CA ALA A 236 16.07 10.25 -5.14
C ALA A 236 17.12 9.35 -4.43
N PHE A 237 16.73 8.72 -3.32
CA PHE A 237 17.61 7.83 -2.56
C PHE A 237 17.57 6.38 -3.09
N LEU A 238 16.38 5.81 -3.26
CA LEU A 238 16.21 4.39 -3.61
C LEU A 238 15.97 4.11 -5.09
N GLY A 239 15.78 5.12 -5.94
CA GLY A 239 15.61 4.94 -7.39
C GLY A 239 14.32 4.21 -7.77
N LEU A 240 13.28 4.35 -6.96
CA LEU A 240 11.98 3.70 -7.14
C LEU A 240 10.94 4.67 -7.73
N SER A 241 9.90 4.10 -8.34
CA SER A 241 8.68 4.82 -8.69
C SER A 241 7.45 4.05 -8.22
N ILE A 242 6.36 4.79 -8.00
CA ILE A 242 5.05 4.17 -7.79
C ILE A 242 4.67 3.39 -9.06
N SER A 243 4.05 2.23 -8.88
CA SER A 243 3.67 1.37 -9.99
C SER A 243 2.77 2.07 -10.99
N ALA A 244 3.07 1.88 -12.28
CA ALA A 244 2.26 2.39 -13.39
C ALA A 244 0.83 1.82 -13.42
N ASP A 245 0.57 0.72 -12.70
CA ASP A 245 -0.73 0.06 -12.64
C ASP A 245 -1.73 0.74 -11.67
N SER A 246 -1.36 1.83 -11.00
CA SER A 246 -2.18 2.51 -9.97
C SER A 246 -3.61 2.85 -10.43
N SER A 247 -3.79 3.32 -11.67
CA SER A 247 -5.12 3.64 -12.21
C SER A 247 -5.97 2.39 -12.44
N ARG A 248 -5.35 1.29 -12.88
CA ARG A 248 -5.99 -0.02 -13.05
C ARG A 248 -6.38 -0.61 -11.70
N LEU A 249 -5.51 -0.51 -10.69
CA LEU A 249 -5.79 -0.97 -9.32
C LEU A 249 -6.92 -0.19 -8.69
N THR A 250 -6.95 1.14 -8.86
CA THR A 250 -8.06 1.99 -8.39
C THR A 250 -9.40 1.60 -9.02
N ARG A 251 -9.38 1.35 -10.33
CA ARG A 251 -10.57 0.84 -11.04
C ARG A 251 -11.01 -0.51 -10.51
N SER A 252 -10.08 -1.46 -10.36
CA SER A 252 -10.37 -2.80 -9.88
C SER A 252 -10.94 -2.77 -8.45
N PHE A 253 -10.33 -1.99 -7.56
CA PHE A 253 -10.84 -1.75 -6.21
C PHE A 253 -12.26 -1.21 -6.21
N TYR A 254 -12.54 -0.19 -7.02
CA TYR A 254 -13.89 0.38 -7.14
C TYR A 254 -14.90 -0.66 -7.61
N GLU A 255 -14.62 -1.36 -8.72
CA GLU A 255 -15.53 -2.34 -9.32
C GLU A 255 -15.79 -3.53 -8.37
N ILE A 256 -14.75 -4.10 -7.76
CA ILE A 256 -14.89 -5.23 -6.82
C ILE A 256 -15.65 -4.80 -5.57
N THR A 257 -15.38 -3.60 -5.04
CA THR A 257 -16.08 -3.10 -3.84
C THR A 257 -17.54 -2.78 -4.14
N GLU A 258 -17.82 -2.19 -5.30
CA GLU A 258 -19.19 -1.94 -5.78
C GLU A 258 -19.97 -3.26 -5.92
N ASP A 259 -19.36 -4.30 -6.51
CA ASP A 259 -19.94 -5.63 -6.62
C ASP A 259 -20.27 -6.23 -5.24
N TYR A 260 -19.36 -6.12 -4.27
CA TYR A 260 -19.58 -6.59 -2.91
C TYR A 260 -20.75 -5.86 -2.24
N ILE A 261 -20.77 -4.52 -2.30
CA ILE A 261 -21.83 -3.69 -1.73
C ILE A 261 -23.19 -4.07 -2.33
N ASN A 262 -23.25 -4.25 -3.65
CA ASN A 262 -24.47 -4.61 -4.35
C ASN A 262 -24.98 -6.00 -3.96
N ALA A 263 -24.08 -6.95 -3.68
CA ALA A 263 -24.44 -8.32 -3.33
C ALA A 263 -24.79 -8.53 -1.84
N THR A 264 -24.25 -7.71 -0.93
CA THR A 264 -24.29 -7.98 0.52
C THR A 264 -25.02 -6.93 1.36
N SER A 265 -25.46 -5.82 0.76
CA SER A 265 -26.26 -4.81 1.46
C SER A 265 -27.63 -5.38 1.85
N SER A 266 -28.00 -5.19 3.11
CA SER A 266 -29.25 -5.68 3.69
C SER A 266 -30.45 -4.77 3.40
N SER A 267 -30.18 -3.49 3.11
CA SER A 267 -31.18 -2.48 2.78
C SER A 267 -30.72 -1.57 1.65
N LEU A 268 -31.67 -0.84 1.06
CA LEU A 268 -31.37 0.19 0.05
C LEU A 268 -30.57 1.35 0.65
N GLU A 269 -30.87 1.72 1.89
CA GLU A 269 -30.17 2.77 2.64
C GLU A 269 -28.69 2.41 2.84
N GLU A 270 -28.40 1.19 3.33
CA GLU A 270 -27.04 0.70 3.50
C GLU A 270 -26.26 0.71 2.17
N ARG A 271 -26.91 0.27 1.08
CA ARG A 271 -26.31 0.28 -0.26
C ARG A 271 -25.95 1.69 -0.72
N ILE A 272 -26.83 2.66 -0.49
CA ILE A 272 -26.61 4.06 -0.85
C ILE A 272 -25.47 4.65 -0.03
N ASP A 273 -25.43 4.39 1.28
CA ASP A 273 -24.43 4.92 2.19
C ASP A 273 -23.03 4.38 1.87
N LEU A 274 -22.88 3.05 1.72
CA LEU A 274 -21.61 2.43 1.38
C LEU A 274 -21.12 2.85 0.00
N SER A 275 -22.01 2.94 -0.99
CA SER A 275 -21.66 3.42 -2.34
C SER A 275 -21.19 4.87 -2.32
N SER A 276 -21.82 5.71 -1.49
CA SER A 276 -21.43 7.12 -1.33
C SER A 276 -20.09 7.23 -0.59
N ALA A 277 -19.90 6.44 0.47
CA ALA A 277 -18.64 6.31 1.19
C ALA A 277 -17.50 5.89 0.27
N LEU A 278 -17.69 4.88 -0.58
CA LEU A 278 -16.68 4.44 -1.56
C LEU A 278 -16.23 5.57 -2.50
N ARG A 279 -17.18 6.37 -3.01
CA ARG A 279 -16.86 7.52 -3.87
C ARG A 279 -16.09 8.60 -3.12
N ILE A 280 -16.51 8.93 -1.90
CA ILE A 280 -15.83 9.93 -1.05
C ILE A 280 -14.42 9.44 -0.71
N TYR A 281 -14.29 8.16 -0.36
CA TYR A 281 -13.03 7.54 0.00
C TYR A 281 -11.99 7.68 -1.12
N ILE A 282 -12.38 7.37 -2.37
CA ILE A 282 -11.51 7.52 -3.54
C ILE A 282 -11.19 9.00 -3.82
N LYS A 283 -12.19 9.89 -3.83
CA LYS A 283 -12.01 11.28 -4.29
C LYS A 283 -11.41 12.23 -3.26
N ALA A 284 -11.84 12.12 -2.03
CA ALA A 284 -11.65 13.11 -0.98
C ALA A 284 -10.91 12.54 0.24
N GLY A 285 -10.53 11.26 0.23
CA GLY A 285 -9.71 10.67 1.28
C GLY A 285 -8.40 11.45 1.49
N GLN A 286 -8.04 11.66 2.76
CA GLN A 286 -6.80 12.36 3.14
C GLN A 286 -5.54 11.59 2.72
N SER A 287 -5.64 10.25 2.61
CA SER A 287 -4.56 9.36 2.19
C SER A 287 -4.53 9.18 0.67
N GLU A 288 -3.32 9.09 0.11
CA GLU A 288 -3.10 8.63 -1.28
C GLU A 288 -3.05 7.12 -1.36
N ILE A 289 -2.67 6.46 -0.28
CA ILE A 289 -2.72 5.02 -0.19
C ILE A 289 -4.11 4.63 0.30
N ILE A 290 -4.81 3.87 -0.53
CA ILE A 290 -6.13 3.31 -0.24
C ILE A 290 -6.05 1.79 -0.31
N GLY A 291 -7.04 1.11 0.28
CA GLY A 291 -7.09 -0.33 0.27
C GLY A 291 -8.31 -0.91 0.96
N THR A 292 -8.44 -2.23 0.89
CA THR A 292 -9.58 -2.98 1.41
C THR A 292 -9.72 -2.84 2.92
N ASN A 293 -8.65 -3.02 3.69
CA ASN A 293 -8.71 -2.98 5.14
C ASN A 293 -9.10 -1.59 5.65
N ASP A 294 -8.48 -0.54 5.12
CA ASP A 294 -8.77 0.85 5.50
C ASP A 294 -10.21 1.24 5.15
N PHE A 295 -10.73 0.80 4.00
CA PHE A 295 -12.14 1.02 3.66
C PHE A 295 -13.08 0.27 4.63
N ALA A 296 -12.80 -1.01 4.90
CA ALA A 296 -13.62 -1.85 5.79
C ALA A 296 -13.67 -1.28 7.22
N GLU A 297 -12.52 -0.87 7.75
CA GLU A 297 -12.40 -0.35 9.12
C GLU A 297 -13.16 0.96 9.32
N ASN A 298 -13.16 1.83 8.30
CA ASN A 298 -13.76 3.17 8.38
C ASN A 298 -15.24 3.21 8.01
N TYR A 299 -15.71 2.34 7.10
CA TYR A 299 -17.05 2.46 6.51
C TYR A 299 -17.96 1.24 6.67
N MET A 300 -17.42 0.07 7.03
CA MET A 300 -18.22 -1.14 7.22
C MET A 300 -18.40 -1.50 8.70
N SER A 301 -19.55 -2.12 8.99
CA SER A 301 -19.83 -2.73 10.30
C SER A 301 -18.84 -3.85 10.58
N VAL A 302 -18.54 -4.10 11.85
CA VAL A 302 -17.50 -5.07 12.27
C VAL A 302 -17.79 -6.47 11.73
N GLU A 303 -19.06 -6.84 11.62
CA GLU A 303 -19.52 -8.16 11.17
C GLU A 303 -19.23 -8.43 9.69
N LYS A 304 -19.11 -7.38 8.85
CA LYS A 304 -18.90 -7.51 7.40
C LYS A 304 -17.44 -7.35 6.95
N ARG A 305 -16.56 -6.90 7.85
CA ARG A 305 -15.17 -6.54 7.48
C ARG A 305 -14.38 -7.72 6.94
N ASP A 306 -14.37 -8.83 7.68
CA ASP A 306 -13.58 -10.00 7.31
C ASP A 306 -14.09 -10.61 6.00
N ASP A 307 -15.42 -10.71 5.84
CA ASP A 307 -16.06 -11.20 4.62
C ASP A 307 -15.73 -10.33 3.40
N TYR A 308 -15.78 -9.00 3.55
CA TYR A 308 -15.39 -8.07 2.48
C TYR A 308 -13.92 -8.20 2.10
N ILE A 309 -13.03 -8.25 3.10
CA ILE A 309 -11.59 -8.38 2.87
C ILE A 309 -11.31 -9.68 2.13
N MET A 310 -11.88 -10.80 2.57
CA MET A 310 -11.74 -12.10 1.90
C MET A 310 -12.28 -12.06 0.47
N PHE A 311 -13.45 -11.47 0.24
CA PHE A 311 -14.04 -11.33 -1.08
C PHE A 311 -13.13 -10.56 -2.04
N CYS A 312 -12.54 -9.45 -1.58
CA CYS A 312 -11.59 -8.69 -2.38
C CYS A 312 -10.30 -9.47 -2.65
N GLU A 313 -9.74 -10.13 -1.64
CA GLU A 313 -8.50 -10.91 -1.79
C GLU A 313 -8.63 -12.04 -2.82
N GLU A 314 -9.77 -12.70 -2.87
CA GLU A 314 -10.04 -13.75 -3.86
C GLU A 314 -10.13 -13.21 -5.30
N LYS A 315 -10.57 -11.96 -5.46
CA LYS A 315 -10.77 -11.31 -6.77
C LYS A 315 -9.50 -10.63 -7.29
N ASP A 316 -8.86 -9.83 -6.45
CA ASP A 316 -7.57 -9.20 -6.73
C ASP A 316 -6.84 -8.96 -5.40
N PRO A 317 -5.79 -9.73 -5.06
CA PRO A 317 -5.10 -9.54 -3.79
C PRO A 317 -4.26 -8.25 -3.74
N VAL A 318 -3.93 -7.63 -4.89
CA VAL A 318 -3.09 -6.42 -4.96
C VAL A 318 -3.86 -5.15 -4.57
N ILE A 319 -5.20 -5.16 -4.61
CA ILE A 319 -6.02 -3.99 -4.21
C ILE A 319 -6.12 -3.79 -2.69
N SER A 320 -5.40 -4.57 -1.90
CA SER A 320 -5.40 -4.44 -0.44
C SER A 320 -4.61 -3.24 0.08
N SER A 321 -3.66 -2.70 -0.71
CA SER A 321 -3.02 -1.40 -0.47
C SER A 321 -2.28 -0.91 -1.72
N PHE A 322 -2.65 0.26 -2.24
CA PHE A 322 -2.07 0.84 -3.45
C PHE A 322 -2.23 2.37 -3.47
N LYS A 323 -1.45 3.07 -4.29
CA LYS A 323 -1.66 4.51 -4.53
C LYS A 323 -2.89 4.71 -5.42
N LYS A 324 -3.83 5.51 -4.95
CA LYS A 324 -5.03 5.85 -5.72
C LYS A 324 -4.68 6.70 -6.95
N ASP A 325 -5.36 6.41 -8.04
CA ASP A 325 -5.33 7.14 -9.30
C ASP A 325 -6.70 6.95 -9.97
N ASP A 326 -7.54 7.98 -9.91
CA ASP A 326 -8.92 7.91 -10.36
C ASP A 326 -9.11 8.15 -11.87
N THR A 327 -8.04 8.30 -12.64
CA THR A 327 -8.09 8.67 -14.07
C THR A 327 -9.01 7.77 -14.89
N LEU A 328 -9.03 6.45 -14.63
CA LEU A 328 -9.87 5.49 -15.36
C LEU A 328 -11.34 5.41 -14.89
N ILE A 329 -11.66 5.92 -13.71
CA ILE A 329 -13.01 5.85 -13.12
C ILE A 329 -13.61 7.21 -12.80
N LYS A 330 -12.93 8.31 -13.15
CA LYS A 330 -13.33 9.69 -12.87
C LYS A 330 -14.78 10.00 -13.21
N ASN A 331 -15.28 9.45 -14.31
CA ASN A 331 -16.67 9.61 -14.74
C ASN A 331 -17.67 8.77 -13.92
N ARG A 332 -17.26 7.59 -13.46
CA ARG A 332 -18.11 6.67 -12.66
C ARG A 332 -18.28 7.16 -11.22
N ILE A 333 -17.22 7.73 -10.65
CA ILE A 333 -17.23 8.29 -9.28
C ILE A 333 -17.73 9.74 -9.22
N LYS A 334 -18.09 10.34 -10.36
CA LYS A 334 -18.65 11.69 -10.38
C LYS A 334 -20.04 11.64 -9.74
N ASN A 335 -20.32 12.60 -8.85
CA ASN A 335 -21.69 12.78 -8.37
C ASN A 335 -22.51 13.33 -9.53
N SER A 336 -23.71 12.79 -9.72
CA SER A 336 -24.66 13.44 -10.60
C SER A 336 -25.22 14.66 -9.88
N THR A 337 -25.34 15.76 -10.60
CA THR A 337 -25.77 17.02 -10.00
C THR A 337 -26.65 17.76 -11.00
N PHE A 338 -27.85 18.09 -10.57
CA PHE A 338 -28.65 19.12 -11.23
C PHE A 338 -28.26 20.47 -10.62
N LYS A 339 -27.80 21.39 -11.48
CA LYS A 339 -27.53 22.78 -11.14
C LYS A 339 -28.63 23.64 -11.73
N PHE A 340 -29.25 24.47 -10.91
CA PHE A 340 -30.29 25.40 -11.31
C PHE A 340 -29.73 26.83 -11.41
N SER A 341 -30.37 27.68 -12.19
CA SER A 341 -29.94 29.08 -12.43
C SER A 341 -29.97 29.96 -11.19
N ASN A 342 -30.70 29.54 -10.15
CA ASN A 342 -30.80 30.20 -8.85
C ASN A 342 -29.83 29.63 -7.81
N GLU A 343 -28.75 28.98 -8.26
CA GLU A 343 -27.71 28.36 -7.42
C GLU A 343 -28.15 27.15 -6.56
N VAL A 344 -29.40 26.71 -6.64
CA VAL A 344 -29.85 25.45 -6.04
C VAL A 344 -29.12 24.28 -6.70
N LYS A 345 -28.76 23.26 -5.91
CA LYS A 345 -28.09 22.04 -6.38
C LYS A 345 -28.77 20.82 -5.79
N ILE A 346 -29.17 19.90 -6.66
CA ILE A 346 -29.60 18.55 -6.25
C ILE A 346 -28.44 17.62 -6.59
N ILE A 347 -27.80 17.06 -5.56
CA ILE A 347 -26.67 16.13 -5.70
C ILE A 347 -27.20 14.73 -5.42
N TYR A 348 -26.93 13.78 -6.31
CA TYR A 348 -27.39 12.40 -6.17
C TYR A 348 -26.36 11.39 -6.67
N PRO A 349 -26.33 10.17 -6.10
CA PRO A 349 -25.48 9.10 -6.59
C PRO A 349 -26.02 8.57 -7.93
N SER A 350 -25.14 8.37 -8.90
CA SER A 350 -25.48 7.70 -10.17
C SER A 350 -25.20 6.21 -10.00
N ILE A 351 -26.21 5.39 -9.73
CA ILE A 351 -26.06 3.94 -9.57
C ILE A 351 -26.69 3.26 -10.79
N ASP A 352 -25.91 2.45 -11.51
CA ASP A 352 -26.40 1.59 -12.62
C ASP A 352 -27.19 2.30 -13.73
N GLY A 353 -26.91 3.58 -13.99
CA GLY A 353 -27.65 4.39 -14.97
C GLY A 353 -29.07 4.78 -14.55
N ASN A 354 -29.55 4.30 -13.40
CA ASN A 354 -30.78 4.76 -12.79
C ASN A 354 -30.55 6.09 -12.09
N THR A 355 -31.29 7.11 -12.50
CA THR A 355 -31.29 8.41 -11.85
C THR A 355 -32.41 8.44 -10.81
N PRO A 356 -32.12 8.62 -9.51
CA PRO A 356 -33.16 8.81 -8.50
C PRO A 356 -33.95 10.11 -8.72
N CYS A 357 -33.49 10.96 -9.64
CA CYS A 357 -34.14 12.20 -10.03
C CYS A 357 -34.36 12.23 -11.55
N GLU A 358 -35.57 12.61 -11.99
CA GLU A 358 -35.93 12.79 -13.39
C GLU A 358 -36.44 14.23 -13.60
N ILE A 359 -36.05 14.88 -14.70
CA ILE A 359 -36.64 16.17 -15.10
C ILE A 359 -37.90 15.86 -15.90
N ILE A 360 -39.07 16.18 -15.33
CA ILE A 360 -40.36 15.99 -16.03
C ILE A 360 -40.59 17.14 -17.00
N GLU A 361 -40.27 18.36 -16.58
CA GLU A 361 -40.60 19.59 -17.31
C GLU A 361 -39.56 20.67 -17.06
N ARG A 362 -39.30 21.48 -18.08
CA ARG A 362 -38.44 22.66 -18.02
C ARG A 362 -39.05 23.76 -18.89
N ASP A 363 -39.28 24.92 -18.27
CA ASP A 363 -39.63 26.17 -18.95
C ASP A 363 -38.62 27.28 -18.61
N ASP A 364 -38.86 28.51 -19.08
CA ASP A 364 -37.96 29.66 -18.89
C ASP A 364 -37.87 30.16 -17.43
N LYS A 365 -38.79 29.74 -16.55
CA LYS A 365 -38.92 30.17 -15.15
C LYS A 365 -38.74 29.04 -14.14
N TYR A 366 -39.14 27.81 -14.48
CA TYR A 366 -39.22 26.68 -13.57
C TYR A 366 -38.66 25.39 -14.17
N THR A 367 -38.22 24.48 -13.30
CA THR A 367 -37.86 23.11 -13.66
C THR A 367 -38.49 22.17 -12.64
N THR A 368 -39.29 21.21 -13.10
CA THR A 368 -39.95 20.22 -12.25
C THR A 368 -39.13 18.95 -12.21
N VAL A 369 -38.65 18.59 -11.01
CA VAL A 369 -37.88 17.37 -10.78
C VAL A 369 -38.71 16.36 -10.00
N LYS A 370 -38.84 15.14 -10.53
CA LYS A 370 -39.40 13.99 -9.82
C LYS A 370 -38.29 13.25 -9.10
N ILE A 371 -38.43 13.09 -7.78
CA ILE A 371 -37.53 12.26 -6.99
C ILE A 371 -38.22 10.92 -6.76
N ASN A 372 -37.57 9.83 -7.15
CA ASN A 372 -38.03 8.47 -6.89
C ASN A 372 -37.64 8.05 -5.46
N GLY A 373 -38.40 8.56 -4.49
CA GLY A 373 -38.19 8.34 -3.06
C GLY A 373 -39.18 9.16 -2.23
N TYR A 374 -39.18 8.95 -0.92
CA TYR A 374 -39.98 9.74 0.02
C TYR A 374 -39.06 10.48 1.00
N LEU A 375 -39.51 11.63 1.48
CA LEU A 375 -38.77 12.49 2.40
C LEU A 375 -38.77 11.86 3.80
N ILE A 376 -37.59 11.67 4.39
CA ILE A 376 -37.41 10.99 5.70
C ILE A 376 -37.10 12.00 6.83
N GLY A 377 -36.81 13.25 6.50
CA GLY A 377 -36.57 14.33 7.46
C GLY A 377 -36.53 15.70 6.79
N ASN A 378 -36.72 16.75 7.60
CA ASN A 378 -36.59 18.17 7.22
C ASN A 378 -35.51 18.84 8.05
#